data_AF-A0A1V0RQ54-F1
#
_entry.id   AF-A0A1V0RQ54-F1
#
_cell.length_a   1.000
_cell.length_b   1.000
_cell.length_c   1.000
_cell.angle_alpha   90.00
_cell.angle_beta   90.00
_cell.angle_gamma   90.00
#
_symmetry.space_group_name_H-M   'P 1'
#
loop_
_entity.id
_entity.type
_entity.pdbx_description
1 polymer ?
#
loop_
_entity_poly.entity_id
_entity_poly.type
_entity_poly.pdbx_seq_one_letter_code
_entity_poly.pdbx_strand_id
1 'polypeptide(L)' 'MSGKTLTLLAILAFVAFSVGSFIWFIATWDKSREEPVSIRPHINEERRA' A
#
# COMPACT_ATOMS: atom_id res chain seq x y z
N MET A 1 -31.81 18.54 -2.93
CA MET A 1 -31.22 17.32 -3.55
C MET A 1 -31.82 16.09 -2.90
N SER A 2 -32.12 15.04 -3.66
CA SER A 2 -32.64 13.79 -3.08
C SER A 2 -31.53 13.09 -2.29
N GLY A 3 -31.84 12.48 -1.13
CA GLY A 3 -30.83 11.81 -0.28
C GLY A 3 -29.97 10.78 -1.03
N LYS A 4 -30.58 10.05 -1.98
CA LYS A 4 -29.87 9.13 -2.90
C LYS A 4 -28.77 9.80 -3.72
N THR A 5 -28.97 11.03 -4.19
CA THR A 5 -27.98 11.77 -4.98
C THR A 5 -26.77 12.14 -4.13
N LEU A 6 -27.00 12.53 -2.88
CA LEU A 6 -25.93 12.80 -1.91
C LEU A 6 -25.12 11.54 -1.61
N THR A 7 -25.77 10.40 -1.41
CA THR A 7 -25.09 9.11 -1.19
C THR A 7 -24.24 8.72 -2.40
N LEU A 8 -24.77 8.85 -3.62
CA LEU A 8 -24.02 8.54 -4.84
C LEU A 8 -22.79 9.45 -5.00
N LEU A 9 -22.93 10.75 -4.69
CA LEU A 9 -21.81 11.69 -4.71
C LEU A 9 -20.75 11.35 -3.65
N ALA A 10 -21.17 10.95 -2.44
CA ALA A 10 -20.24 10.55 -1.39
C ALA A 10 -19.44 9.31 -1.78
N ILE A 11 -20.10 8.31 -2.38
CA ILE A 11 -19.43 7.11 -2.90
C ILE A 11 -18.47 7.48 -4.02
N LEU A 12 -18.89 8.33 -4.96
CA LEU A 12 -18.03 8.78 -6.06
C LEU A 12 -16.79 9.49 -5.54
N ALA A 13 -16.96 10.42 -4.58
CA ALA A 13 -15.86 11.14 -3.96
C ALA A 13 -14.90 10.17 -3.23
N PHE A 14 -15.44 9.21 -2.49
CA PHE A 14 -14.64 8.19 -1.80
C PHE A 14 -13.83 7.33 -2.77
N VAL A 15 -14.44 6.88 -3.87
CA VAL A 15 -13.76 6.09 -4.90
C VAL A 15 -12.69 6.92 -5.60
N ALA A 16 -13.00 8.15 -6.02
CA ALA A 16 -12.04 9.04 -6.65
C ALA A 16 -10.84 9.33 -5.74
N PHE A 17 -11.09 9.57 -4.44
CA PHE A 17 -10.04 9.77 -3.45
C PHE A 17 -9.19 8.51 -3.26
N SER A 18 -9.81 7.35 -3.15
CA SER A 18 -9.11 6.07 -2.95
C SER A 18 -8.22 5.73 -4.15
N VAL A 19 -8.75 5.84 -5.38
CA VAL A 19 -7.99 5.58 -6.61
C VAL A 19 -6.90 6.62 -6.82
N GLY A 20 -7.20 7.91 -6.59
CA GLY A 20 -6.21 8.98 -6.68
C GLY A 20 -5.06 8.80 -5.69
N SER A 21 -5.37 8.48 -4.43
CA SER A 21 -4.37 8.18 -3.39
C SER A 21 -3.52 6.97 -3.76
N PHE A 22 -4.14 5.91 -4.29
CA PHE A 22 -3.42 4.72 -4.72
C PHE A 22 -2.47 4.99 -5.90
N ILE A 23 -2.92 5.72 -6.92
CA ILE A 23 -2.07 6.12 -8.06
C ILE A 23 -0.90 6.97 -7.57
N TRP A 24 -1.18 7.97 -6.72
CA TRP A 24 -0.14 8.82 -6.14
C TRP A 24 0.89 8.00 -5.36
N PHE A 25 0.42 7.05 -4.55
CA PHE A 25 1.27 6.15 -3.77
C PHE A 25 2.21 5.32 -4.65
N ILE A 26 1.71 4.71 -5.73
CA ILE A 26 2.56 3.98 -6.69
C ILE A 26 3.54 4.91 -7.39
N ALA A 27 3.10 6.11 -7.77
CA ALA A 27 3.95 7.08 -8.45
C ALA A 27 5.08 7.63 -7.55
N THR A 28 4.83 7.76 -6.25
CA THR A 28 5.84 8.21 -5.26
C THR A 28 6.63 7.05 -4.64
N TRP A 29 6.25 5.79 -4.93
CA TRP A 29 6.94 4.63 -4.36
C TRP A 29 8.35 4.53 -4.93
N ASP A 30 9.34 4.57 -4.05
CA ASP A 30 10.74 4.36 -4.40
C ASP A 30 11.19 2.96 -3.95
N LYS A 31 11.27 2.03 -4.91
CA LYS A 31 11.64 0.63 -4.70
C LYS A 31 13.06 0.47 -4.12
N SER A 32 13.93 1.45 -4.31
CA SER A 32 15.32 1.39 -3.84
C SER A 32 15.47 1.68 -2.34
N ARG A 33 14.45 2.25 -1.71
CA ARG A 33 14.44 2.60 -0.28
C ARG A 33 13.99 1.46 0.63
N GLU A 34 13.39 0.43 0.06
CA GLU A 34 13.06 -0.78 0.81
C GLU A 34 14.23 -1.74 0.64
N GLU A 35 15.05 -1.87 1.70
CA GLU A 35 16.02 -2.95 1.74
C GLU A 35 15.26 -4.27 1.51
N PRO A 36 15.71 -5.12 0.56
CA PRO A 36 15.09 -6.41 0.38
C PRO A 36 15.14 -7.12 1.72
N VAL A 37 14.00 -7.64 2.19
CA VAL A 37 13.96 -8.55 3.34
C VAL A 37 14.70 -9.81 2.93
N SER A 38 16.03 -9.76 3.00
CA SER A 38 16.91 -10.88 2.84
C SER A 38 16.67 -11.74 4.06
N ILE A 39 15.83 -12.77 3.89
CA ILE A 39 15.77 -13.89 4.81
C ILE A 39 17.13 -14.58 4.67
N ARG A 40 18.14 -14.05 5.36
CA ARG A 40 19.40 -14.74 5.57
C ARG A 40 19.01 -15.96 6.40
N PRO A 41 19.10 -17.19 5.87
CA PRO A 41 18.78 -18.34 6.69
C PRO A 41 19.82 -18.35 7.81
N HIS A 42 19.37 -18.22 9.05
CA HIS A 42 20.20 -18.44 10.24
C HIS A 42 20.55 -19.94 10.23
N ILE A 43 21.49 -20.34 9.37
CA ILE A 43 21.95 -21.72 9.23
C ILE A 43 22.92 -22.04 10.38
N ASN A 44 22.40 -22.10 11.60
CA ASN A 44 22.93 -22.91 12.71
C ASN A 44 24.47 -23.07 12.74
N GLU A 45 25.23 -21.97 12.80
CA GLU A 45 26.69 -22.04 13.04
C GLU A 45 27.01 -22.40 14.50
N GLU A 46 26.06 -22.20 15.44
CA GLU A 46 26.20 -22.60 16.85
C GLU A 46 26.29 -24.12 17.08
N ARG A 47 25.93 -24.96 16.10
CA ARG A 47 26.04 -26.43 16.22
C ARG A 47 27.37 -26.99 15.71
N ARG A 48 28.42 -26.17 15.67
CA ARG A 48 29.81 -26.63 15.48
C ARG A 48 30.67 -26.12 16.64
N ALA A 49 30.32 -26.61 17.84
CA ALA A 49 31.28 -26.83 18.91
C ALA A 49 32.35 -27.85 18.48
#